data_AF-Q5BRB8-F1
#
_entry.id   AF-Q5BRB8-F1
#
_cell.length_a   1.000
_cell.length_b   1.000
_cell.length_c   1.000
_cell.angle_alpha   90.00
_cell.angle_beta   90.00
_cell.angle_gamma   90.00
#
_symmetry.space_group_name_H-M   'P 1'
#
loop_
_entity.id
_entity.type
_entity.pdbx_description
1 polymer ?
#
loop_
_entity_poly.entity_id
_entity_poly.type
_entity_poly.pdbx_seq_one_letter_code
_entity_poly.pdbx_strand_id
1 'polypeptide(L)'
;EADVPELWEAPNSPNDWFGVVRNQLFSLLLIQTFRPDRILAAAHLFVITCFGPNFMESARGHLDLMSIVEHEIRANMPILLCAAQGFDPSGRVEDLANEYNKQLTSIAIGSAEGFSQADKAINSAAKNGKWVMLKNVHLASGWLIQL
;
A
#
# COMPACT_ATOMS: atom_id res chain seq x y z
N GLU A 1 26.80 -3.75 42.86
CA GLU A 1 25.87 -2.65 42.53
C GLU A 1 26.54 -1.48 41.82
N ALA A 2 27.79 -1.10 42.12
CA ALA A 2 28.46 0.06 41.53
C ALA A 2 28.90 -0.06 40.05
N ASP A 3 28.91 -1.27 39.47
CA ASP A 3 29.47 -1.54 38.13
C ASP A 3 28.45 -2.08 37.13
N VAL A 4 27.15 -1.80 37.33
CA VAL A 4 26.14 -2.15 36.33
C VAL A 4 26.21 -1.10 35.20
N PRO A 5 26.52 -1.47 33.95
CA PRO A 5 26.60 -0.51 32.87
C PRO A 5 25.23 0.07 32.57
N GLU A 6 25.16 1.40 32.45
CA GLU A 6 24.00 2.06 31.87
C GLU A 6 23.96 1.70 30.38
N LEU A 7 22.91 0.96 29.96
CA LEU A 7 22.86 0.37 28.63
C LEU A 7 22.63 1.41 27.52
N TRP A 8 21.95 2.51 27.83
CA TRP A 8 21.70 3.63 26.93
C TRP A 8 21.40 4.89 27.72
N GLU A 9 21.78 6.05 27.18
CA GLU A 9 21.45 7.34 27.78
C GLU A 9 19.93 7.59 27.74
N ALA A 10 19.38 8.13 28.82
CA ALA A 10 18.01 8.61 28.85
C ALA A 10 17.82 9.78 27.86
N PRO A 11 16.59 9.99 27.32
CA PRO A 11 16.31 11.18 26.52
C PRO A 11 16.58 12.45 27.34
N ASN A 12 17.17 13.47 26.71
CA ASN A 12 17.54 14.70 27.41
C ASN A 12 16.33 15.46 27.98
N SER A 13 15.15 15.22 27.38
CA SER A 13 13.87 15.71 27.88
C SER A 13 12.73 14.80 27.41
N PRO A 14 11.53 14.89 28.01
CA PRO A 14 10.34 14.20 27.48
C PRO A 14 9.97 14.58 26.04
N ASN A 15 10.47 15.72 25.55
CA ASN A 15 10.26 16.22 24.19
C ASN A 15 11.40 15.86 23.23
N ASP A 16 12.44 15.16 23.70
CA ASP A 16 13.53 14.65 22.87
C ASP A 16 13.07 13.44 22.08
N TRP A 17 12.33 13.70 21.00
CA TRP A 17 11.78 12.66 20.12
C TRP A 17 12.86 11.70 19.60
N PHE A 18 14.03 12.22 19.23
CA PHE A 18 15.14 11.40 18.75
C PHE A 18 15.67 10.46 19.84
N GLY A 19 15.83 10.95 21.08
CA GLY A 19 16.22 10.12 22.22
C GLY A 19 15.23 8.99 22.51
N VAL A 20 13.92 9.29 22.43
CA VAL A 20 12.85 8.29 22.63
C VAL A 20 12.86 7.24 21.51
N VAL A 21 12.96 7.66 20.24
CA VAL A 21 13.04 6.74 19.09
C VAL A 21 14.29 5.86 19.16
N ARG A 22 15.45 6.44 19.51
CA ARG A 22 16.72 5.71 19.69
C ARG A 22 16.57 4.58 20.72
N ASN A 23 16.01 4.89 21.88
CA ASN A 23 15.87 3.91 22.96
C ASN A 23 14.87 2.80 22.57
N GLN A 24 13.83 3.14 21.81
CA GLN A 24 12.89 2.16 21.27
C GLN A 24 13.53 1.25 20.21
N LEU A 25 14.45 1.77 19.38
CA LEU A 25 15.24 0.97 18.44
C LEU A 25 16.15 -0.02 19.17
N PHE A 26 16.86 0.42 20.22
CA PHE A 26 17.69 -0.49 21.03
C PHE A 26 16.86 -1.58 21.70
N SER A 27 15.67 -1.23 22.21
CA SER A 27 14.72 -2.21 22.75
C SER A 27 14.29 -3.24 21.70
N LEU A 28 14.03 -2.81 20.46
CA LEU A 28 13.72 -3.71 19.34
C LEU A 28 14.88 -4.67 19.03
N LEU A 29 16.12 -4.18 18.99
CA LEU A 29 17.31 -5.01 18.74
C LEU A 29 17.55 -6.06 19.83
N LEU A 30 17.31 -5.69 21.09
CA LEU A 30 17.36 -6.64 22.21
C LEU A 30 16.27 -7.70 22.10
N ILE A 31 15.03 -7.32 21.77
CA ILE A 31 13.94 -8.28 21.56
C ILE A 31 14.24 -9.19 20.37
N GLN A 32 14.78 -8.67 19.28
CA GLN A 32 15.21 -9.48 18.14
C GLN A 32 16.24 -10.55 18.54
N THR A 33 17.17 -10.19 19.44
CA THR A 33 18.25 -11.09 19.89
C THR A 33 17.75 -12.15 20.87
N PHE A 34 16.94 -11.77 21.86
CA PHE A 34 16.57 -12.65 22.98
C PHE A 34 15.16 -13.24 22.88
N ARG A 35 14.24 -12.59 22.16
CA ARG A 35 12.82 -12.97 22.00
C ARG A 35 12.33 -12.72 20.57
N PRO A 36 12.92 -13.39 19.56
CA PRO A 36 12.60 -13.16 18.16
C PRO A 36 11.11 -13.39 17.84
N ASP A 37 10.41 -14.22 18.62
CA ASP A 37 8.96 -14.42 18.54
C ASP A 37 8.14 -13.14 18.81
N ARG A 38 8.72 -12.15 19.50
CA ARG A 38 8.08 -10.86 19.82
C ARG A 38 8.52 -9.72 18.92
N ILE A 39 9.33 -9.97 17.90
CA ILE A 39 9.86 -8.93 17.03
C ILE A 39 8.76 -8.11 16.36
N LEU A 40 7.67 -8.73 15.93
CA LEU A 40 6.57 -8.02 15.27
C LEU A 40 5.88 -7.02 16.22
N ALA A 41 5.64 -7.43 17.48
CA ALA A 41 5.08 -6.55 18.49
C ALA A 41 6.03 -5.40 18.85
N ALA A 42 7.33 -5.69 18.97
CA ALA A 42 8.35 -4.68 19.22
C ALA A 42 8.49 -3.68 18.06
N ALA A 43 8.43 -4.17 16.82
CA ALA A 43 8.46 -3.36 15.62
C ALA A 43 7.22 -2.45 15.53
N HIS A 44 6.04 -2.96 15.89
CA HIS A 44 4.83 -2.13 16.00
C HIS A 44 5.01 -0.97 16.98
N LEU A 45 5.58 -1.22 18.17
CA LEU A 45 5.87 -0.16 19.13
C LEU A 45 6.87 0.85 18.58
N PHE A 46 7.93 0.39 17.90
CA PHE A 46 8.90 1.27 17.27
C PHE A 46 8.27 2.18 16.19
N VAL A 47 7.42 1.63 15.33
CA VAL A 47 6.67 2.39 14.32
C VAL A 47 5.76 3.43 14.97
N ILE A 48 5.03 3.06 16.02
CA ILE A 48 4.18 3.98 16.79
C ILE A 48 4.99 5.11 17.42
N THR A 49 6.19 4.82 17.95
CA THR A 49 7.08 5.85 18.50
C THR A 49 7.60 6.79 17.42
N CYS A 50 7.88 6.29 16.21
CA CYS A 50 8.38 7.10 15.10
C CYS A 50 7.29 7.99 14.48
N PHE A 51 6.12 7.42 14.21
CA PHE A 51 5.09 8.04 13.35
C PHE A 51 3.79 8.40 14.10
N GLY A 52 3.72 8.09 15.40
CA GLY A 52 2.54 8.29 16.23
C GLY A 52 1.59 7.08 16.25
N PRO A 53 0.66 7.05 17.23
CA PRO A 53 -0.23 5.92 17.46
C PRO A 53 -1.19 5.65 16.29
N ASN A 54 -1.63 6.72 15.62
CA ASN A 54 -2.66 6.63 14.57
C ASN A 54 -2.09 6.22 13.21
N PHE A 55 -0.76 6.13 13.06
CA PHE A 55 -0.13 5.79 11.78
C PHE A 55 -0.63 4.43 11.26
N MET A 56 -0.61 3.41 12.13
CA MET A 56 -1.06 2.06 11.76
C MET A 56 -2.58 1.97 11.59
N GLU A 57 -3.35 2.81 12.31
CA GLU A 57 -4.81 2.86 12.18
C GLU A 57 -5.21 3.47 10.84
N SER A 58 -4.53 4.54 10.41
CA SER A 58 -4.76 5.17 9.12
C SER A 58 -4.51 4.20 7.95
N ALA A 59 -3.50 3.33 8.07
CA ALA A 59 -3.21 2.27 7.09
C ALA A 59 -4.21 1.10 7.11
N ARG A 60 -4.96 0.93 8.21
CA ARG A 60 -6.02 -0.10 8.35
C ARG A 60 -7.40 0.41 7.96
N GLY A 61 -7.52 1.70 7.66
CA GLY A 61 -8.77 2.33 7.24
C GLY A 61 -9.33 1.73 5.95
N HIS A 62 -10.62 2.00 5.70
CA HIS A 62 -11.23 1.63 4.44
C HIS A 62 -10.57 2.43 3.31
N LEU A 63 -10.10 1.75 2.28
CA LEU A 63 -9.47 2.41 1.14
C LEU A 63 -10.53 3.18 0.35
N ASP A 64 -10.45 4.50 0.37
CA ASP A 64 -11.28 5.42 -0.43
C ASP A 64 -10.68 5.56 -1.83
N LEU A 65 -11.16 4.71 -2.73
CA LEU A 65 -10.71 4.69 -4.12
C LEU A 65 -10.97 6.02 -4.83
N MET A 66 -12.05 6.73 -4.50
CA MET A 66 -12.40 7.96 -5.20
C MET A 66 -11.45 9.10 -4.81
N SER A 67 -11.18 9.24 -3.52
CA SER A 67 -10.23 10.26 -3.04
C SER A 67 -8.86 10.08 -3.69
N ILE A 68 -8.39 8.83 -3.79
CA ILE A 68 -7.12 8.50 -4.45
C ILE A 68 -7.17 8.93 -5.92
N VAL A 69 -8.23 8.55 -6.64
CA VAL A 69 -8.39 8.82 -8.08
C VAL A 69 -8.44 10.33 -8.39
N GLU A 70 -9.13 11.12 -7.58
CA GLU A 70 -9.30 12.57 -7.82
C GLU A 70 -8.13 13.41 -7.31
N HIS A 71 -7.49 13.03 -6.20
CA HIS A 71 -6.56 13.93 -5.49
C HIS A 71 -5.10 13.43 -5.44
N GLU A 72 -4.87 12.13 -5.57
CA GLU A 72 -3.53 11.55 -5.31
C GLU A 72 -2.82 11.07 -6.57
N ILE A 73 -3.57 10.81 -7.65
CA ILE A 73 -3.01 10.25 -8.89
C ILE A 73 -3.27 11.13 -10.11
N ARG A 74 -2.56 10.82 -11.19
CA ARG A 74 -2.77 11.41 -12.52
C ARG A 74 -3.17 10.30 -13.49
N ALA A 75 -3.82 10.68 -14.59
CA ALA A 75 -4.27 9.72 -15.61
C ALA A 75 -3.13 8.89 -16.26
N ASN A 76 -1.88 9.33 -16.17
CA ASN A 76 -0.70 8.60 -16.65
C ASN A 76 -0.07 7.68 -15.59
N MET A 77 -0.67 7.56 -14.40
CA MET A 77 -0.21 6.68 -13.33
C MET A 77 -1.28 5.60 -13.07
N PRO A 78 -1.11 4.38 -13.58
CA PRO A 78 -2.08 3.31 -13.39
C PRO A 78 -2.14 2.86 -11.93
N ILE A 79 -3.33 2.50 -11.46
CA ILE A 79 -3.54 1.88 -10.13
C ILE A 79 -3.42 0.37 -10.26
N LEU A 80 -2.55 -0.24 -9.45
CA LEU A 80 -2.48 -1.70 -9.29
C LEU A 80 -3.27 -2.11 -8.04
N LEU A 81 -4.36 -2.85 -8.23
CA LEU A 81 -5.12 -3.44 -7.13
C LEU A 81 -4.65 -4.89 -6.90
N CYS A 82 -4.04 -5.14 -5.75
CA CYS A 82 -3.65 -6.48 -5.33
C CYS A 82 -4.70 -7.08 -4.40
N ALA A 83 -5.19 -8.26 -4.73
CA ALA A 83 -6.16 -8.99 -3.93
C ALA A 83 -5.59 -10.31 -3.44
N ALA A 84 -5.99 -10.70 -2.23
CA ALA A 84 -5.74 -12.03 -1.72
C ALA A 84 -6.56 -13.07 -2.52
N GLN A 85 -6.12 -14.33 -2.46
CA GLN A 85 -6.85 -15.42 -3.11
C GLN A 85 -8.31 -15.49 -2.62
N GLY A 86 -9.24 -15.63 -3.56
CA GLY A 86 -10.68 -15.69 -3.26
C GLY A 86 -11.35 -14.32 -3.09
N PHE A 87 -10.61 -13.21 -3.25
CA PHE A 87 -11.18 -11.87 -3.28
C PHE A 87 -11.01 -11.23 -4.66
N ASP A 88 -12.08 -10.65 -5.20
CA ASP A 88 -12.06 -9.88 -6.45
C ASP A 88 -12.46 -8.42 -6.16
N PRO A 89 -11.54 -7.45 -6.28
CA PRO A 89 -11.81 -6.05 -6.00
C PRO A 89 -12.55 -5.35 -7.15
N SER A 90 -12.73 -6.01 -8.30
CA SER A 90 -13.24 -5.38 -9.52
C SER A 90 -14.66 -4.83 -9.37
N GLY A 91 -15.51 -5.51 -8.58
CA GLY A 91 -16.86 -5.03 -8.29
C GLY A 91 -16.86 -3.64 -7.63
N ARG A 92 -15.91 -3.37 -6.72
CA ARG A 92 -15.80 -2.05 -6.08
C ARG A 92 -15.43 -0.94 -7.07
N VAL A 93 -14.65 -1.26 -8.10
CA VAL A 93 -14.29 -0.32 -9.17
C VAL A 93 -15.46 -0.08 -10.11
N GLU A 94 -16.23 -1.13 -10.42
CA GLU A 94 -17.45 -1.04 -11.23
C GLU A 94 -18.52 -0.20 -10.52
N ASP A 95 -18.75 -0.43 -9.23
CA ASP A 95 -19.67 0.37 -8.40
C ASP A 95 -19.24 1.83 -8.35
N LEU A 96 -17.94 2.10 -8.12
CA LEU A 96 -17.39 3.45 -8.12
C LEU A 96 -17.58 4.16 -9.47
N ALA A 97 -17.29 3.48 -10.58
CA ALA A 97 -17.48 4.05 -11.91
C ALA A 97 -18.96 4.39 -12.17
N ASN A 98 -19.88 3.53 -11.73
CA ASN A 98 -21.32 3.79 -11.84
C ASN A 98 -21.77 4.97 -10.97
N GLU A 99 -21.35 5.02 -9.70
CA GLU A 99 -21.70 6.08 -8.76
C GLU A 99 -21.28 7.46 -9.27
N TYR A 100 -20.09 7.56 -9.87
CA TYR A 100 -19.54 8.81 -10.39
C TYR A 100 -19.73 9.00 -11.91
N ASN A 101 -20.60 8.19 -12.53
CA ASN A 101 -20.95 8.23 -13.95
C ASN A 101 -19.72 8.25 -14.89
N LYS A 102 -18.69 7.46 -14.56
CA LYS A 102 -17.47 7.29 -15.36
C LYS A 102 -17.66 6.11 -16.32
N GLN A 103 -17.29 6.30 -17.59
CA GLN A 103 -17.30 5.21 -18.56
C GLN A 103 -16.13 4.26 -18.30
N LEU A 104 -16.44 3.04 -17.87
CA LEU A 104 -15.46 2.01 -17.57
C LEU A 104 -15.50 0.87 -18.61
N THR A 105 -14.35 0.54 -19.18
CA THR A 105 -14.17 -0.69 -19.98
C THR A 105 -13.39 -1.70 -19.16
N SER A 106 -13.99 -2.87 -18.92
CA SER A 106 -13.46 -3.93 -18.07
C SER A 106 -13.05 -5.12 -18.93
N ILE A 107 -11.78 -5.52 -18.88
CA ILE A 107 -11.21 -6.57 -19.75
C ILE A 107 -10.45 -7.59 -18.89
N ALA A 108 -10.82 -8.86 -19.00
CA ALA A 108 -10.07 -9.95 -18.38
C ALA A 108 -8.92 -10.38 -19.29
N ILE A 109 -7.70 -10.32 -18.78
CA ILE A 109 -6.51 -10.71 -19.51
C ILE A 109 -6.28 -12.22 -19.37
N GLY A 110 -6.16 -12.92 -20.51
CA GLY A 110 -5.98 -14.37 -20.53
C GLY A 110 -5.89 -15.01 -21.92
N SER A 111 -6.04 -14.23 -22.99
CA SER A 111 -5.90 -14.70 -24.38
C SER A 111 -5.31 -13.60 -25.28
N ALA A 112 -4.91 -13.98 -26.50
CA ALA A 112 -4.40 -13.03 -27.50
C ALA A 112 -5.44 -11.98 -27.90
N GLU A 113 -6.72 -12.37 -27.96
CA GLU A 113 -7.84 -11.45 -28.21
C GLU A 113 -7.98 -10.44 -27.07
N GLY A 114 -7.80 -10.88 -25.83
CA GLY A 114 -7.81 -10.03 -24.64
C GLY A 114 -6.73 -8.93 -24.70
N PHE A 115 -5.52 -9.27 -25.16
CA PHE A 115 -4.45 -8.29 -25.37
C PHE A 115 -4.83 -7.24 -26.42
N SER A 116 -5.33 -7.66 -27.59
CA SER A 116 -5.76 -6.74 -28.65
C SER A 116 -6.91 -5.83 -28.20
N GLN A 117 -7.85 -6.35 -27.42
CA GLN A 117 -8.94 -5.56 -26.85
C GLN A 117 -8.42 -4.55 -25.83
N ALA A 118 -7.48 -4.95 -24.97
CA ALA A 118 -6.87 -4.06 -23.98
C ALA A 118 -6.13 -2.91 -24.66
N ASP A 119 -5.29 -3.18 -25.66
CA ASP A 119 -4.57 -2.13 -26.40
C ASP A 119 -5.53 -1.12 -27.04
N LYS A 120 -6.62 -1.60 -27.66
CA LYS A 120 -7.65 -0.73 -28.25
C LYS A 120 -8.37 0.10 -27.19
N ALA A 121 -8.74 -0.52 -26.07
CA ALA A 121 -9.43 0.17 -24.99
C ALA A 121 -8.56 1.26 -24.37
N ILE A 122 -7.29 0.96 -24.09
CA ILE A 122 -6.32 1.91 -23.53
C ILE A 122 -6.08 3.08 -24.49
N ASN A 123 -5.82 2.81 -25.77
CA ASN A 123 -5.61 3.85 -26.78
C ASN A 123 -6.84 4.75 -26.97
N SER A 124 -8.04 4.18 -26.89
CA SER A 124 -9.29 4.94 -26.95
C SER A 124 -9.52 5.76 -25.68
N ALA A 125 -9.28 5.18 -24.51
CA ALA A 125 -9.45 5.82 -23.21
C ALA A 125 -8.49 6.99 -23.02
N ALA A 126 -7.23 6.85 -23.45
CA ALA A 126 -6.23 7.92 -23.41
C ALA A 126 -6.66 9.16 -24.20
N LYS A 127 -7.42 9.00 -25.29
CA LYS A 127 -7.92 10.10 -26.12
C LYS A 127 -9.23 10.70 -25.59
N ASN A 128 -10.08 9.86 -25.00
CA ASN A 128 -11.46 10.20 -24.69
C ASN A 128 -11.74 10.40 -23.19
N GLY A 129 -10.75 10.22 -22.31
CA GLY A 129 -10.90 10.36 -20.87
C GLY A 129 -11.80 9.28 -20.24
N LYS A 130 -11.61 8.02 -20.64
CA LYS A 130 -12.38 6.87 -20.10
C LYS A 130 -11.55 6.05 -19.14
N TRP A 131 -12.20 5.25 -18.31
CA TRP A 131 -11.53 4.30 -17.43
C TRP A 131 -11.37 2.95 -18.11
N VAL A 132 -10.23 2.31 -17.87
CA VAL A 132 -9.97 0.93 -18.30
C VAL A 132 -9.51 0.14 -17.09
N MET A 133 -10.17 -0.97 -16.83
CA MET A 133 -9.77 -1.92 -15.80
C MET A 133 -9.34 -3.22 -16.46
N LEU A 134 -8.11 -3.64 -16.19
CA LEU A 134 -7.56 -4.92 -16.64
C LEU A 134 -7.58 -5.91 -15.48
N LYS A 135 -8.33 -7.01 -15.62
CA LYS A 135 -8.36 -8.10 -14.63
C LYS A 135 -7.31 -9.14 -14.98
N ASN A 136 -6.81 -9.87 -13.97
CA ASN A 136 -5.88 -10.98 -14.13
C ASN A 136 -4.55 -10.66 -14.84
N VAL A 137 -4.05 -9.42 -14.71
CA VAL A 137 -2.79 -8.99 -15.35
C VAL A 137 -1.57 -9.82 -14.95
N HIS A 138 -1.61 -10.49 -13.80
CA HIS A 138 -0.57 -11.41 -13.33
C HIS A 138 -0.39 -12.64 -14.26
N LEU A 139 -1.41 -13.00 -15.05
CA LEU A 139 -1.34 -14.08 -16.03
C LEU A 139 -0.63 -13.67 -17.33
N ALA A 140 -0.31 -12.38 -17.49
CA ALA A 140 0.24 -11.83 -18.73
C ALA A 140 1.33 -10.78 -18.49
N SER A 141 2.27 -11.09 -17.60
CA SER A 141 3.39 -10.21 -17.28
C SER A 141 4.20 -9.77 -18.51
N GLY A 142 4.41 -10.67 -19.49
CA GLY A 142 5.15 -10.35 -20.71
C GLY A 142 4.49 -9.28 -21.57
N TRP A 143 3.15 -9.28 -21.67
CA TRP A 143 2.42 -8.23 -22.38
C TRP A 143 2.39 -6.94 -21.57
N LEU A 144 2.24 -7.03 -20.24
CA LEU A 144 2.20 -5.85 -19.36
C LEU A 144 3.50 -5.03 -19.40
N ILE A 145 4.66 -5.66 -19.63
CA ILE A 145 5.96 -4.98 -19.77
C ILE A 145 6.05 -4.14 -21.06
N GLN A 146 5.24 -4.46 -22.08
CA GLN A 146 5.24 -3.75 -23.36
C GLN A 146 4.36 -2.50 -23.34
N LEU A 147 3.52 -2.36 -22.32
CA LEU A 147 2.58 -1.26 -22.12
C LEU A 147 3.28 -0.03 -21.51
#